data_AF-A0A662CU05-F1
#
_entry.id   AF-A0A662CU05-F1
#
_cell.length_a   1.000
_cell.length_b   1.000
_cell.length_c   1.000
_cell.angle_alpha   90.00
_cell.angle_beta   90.00
_cell.angle_gamma   90.00
#
_symmetry.space_group_name_H-M   'P 1'
#
loop_
_entity.id
_entity.type
_entity.pdbx_description
1 polymer ?
#
loop_
_entity_poly.entity_id
_entity_poly.type
_entity_poly.pdbx_seq_one_letter_code
_entity_poly.pdbx_strand_id
1 'polypeptide(L)'
;MSILQDIQDEYHYLPKEALEIASKTLNIPLIDIIGVATFYRSFSLKPKGKHQIVVCMGTACHVRGAPKILEEFERKLNIPCGETTPDGEFSLESVACLGCCAIGPVVVVDVNYPAQTTIRKIDSILKKYQKKEKDNEGK
;
A
#
# COMPACT_ATOMS: atom_id res chain seq x y z
N MET A 1 1.22 -13.10 -16.36
CA MET A 1 0.83 -12.34 -15.16
C MET A 1 1.75 -12.62 -13.98
N SER A 2 2.18 -13.87 -13.76
CA SER A 2 3.05 -14.27 -12.64
C SER A 2 4.36 -13.48 -12.55
N ILE A 3 5.07 -13.28 -13.66
CA ILE A 3 6.35 -12.54 -13.66
C ILE A 3 6.23 -11.10 -13.12
N LEU A 4 5.15 -10.38 -13.46
CA LEU A 4 4.94 -9.01 -12.94
C LEU A 4 4.57 -9.03 -11.45
N GLN A 5 3.87 -10.07 -11.00
CA GLN A 5 3.58 -10.27 -9.58
C GLN A 5 4.84 -10.64 -8.81
N ASP A 6 5.68 -11.53 -9.34
CA ASP A 6 6.95 -11.93 -8.73
C ASP A 6 7.90 -10.73 -8.59
N ILE A 7 8.05 -9.92 -9.65
CA ILE A 7 8.85 -8.68 -9.60
C ILE A 7 8.29 -7.72 -8.56
N GLN A 8 6.97 -7.59 -8.47
CA GLN A 8 6.36 -6.71 -7.49
C GLN A 8 6.47 -7.25 -6.05
N ASP A 9 6.41 -8.56 -5.83
CA ASP A 9 6.60 -9.15 -4.51
C ASP A 9 8.04 -8.97 -4.03
N GLU A 10 9.01 -8.98 -4.95
CA GLU A 10 10.42 -8.83 -4.62
C GLU A 10 10.86 -7.35 -4.48
N TYR A 11 10.39 -6.48 -5.37
CA TYR A 11 10.81 -5.07 -5.38
C TYR A 11 9.78 -4.12 -4.76
N HIS A 12 8.55 -4.56 -4.46
CA HIS A 12 7.39 -3.73 -4.03
C HIS A 12 6.95 -2.67 -5.05
N TYR A 13 7.58 -2.62 -6.22
CA TYR A 13 7.21 -1.81 -7.37
C TYR A 13 7.74 -2.47 -8.65
N LEU A 14 7.35 -1.94 -9.80
CA LEU A 14 7.82 -2.39 -11.11
C LEU A 14 8.88 -1.41 -11.65
N PRO A 15 10.19 -1.66 -11.42
CA PRO A 15 11.25 -0.85 -11.99
C PRO A 15 11.25 -0.97 -13.51
N LYS A 16 11.62 0.12 -14.18
CA LYS A 16 11.65 0.18 -15.64
C LYS A 16 12.63 -0.86 -16.21
N GLU A 17 13.77 -1.09 -15.57
CA GLU A 17 14.73 -2.12 -16.02
C GLU A 17 14.10 -3.52 -15.99
N ALA A 18 13.33 -3.86 -14.95
CA ALA A 18 12.67 -5.16 -14.86
C ALA A 18 11.57 -5.33 -15.92
N LEU A 19 10.83 -4.26 -16.25
CA LEU A 19 9.85 -4.27 -17.34
C LEU A 19 10.53 -4.44 -18.72
N GLU A 20 11.68 -3.82 -18.94
CA GLU A 20 12.46 -4.00 -20.16
C GLU A 20 13.02 -5.42 -20.29
N ILE A 21 13.48 -6.03 -19.19
CA ILE A 21 13.90 -7.43 -19.15
C ILE A 21 12.70 -8.34 -19.46
N ALA A 22 11.56 -8.13 -18.80
CA ALA A 22 10.35 -8.92 -19.04
C ALA A 22 9.86 -8.81 -20.49
N SER A 23 9.94 -7.62 -21.10
CA SER A 23 9.63 -7.38 -22.51
C SER A 23 10.50 -8.23 -23.43
N LYS A 24 11.82 -8.26 -23.19
CA LYS A 24 12.77 -9.08 -23.97
C LYS A 24 12.55 -10.57 -23.78
N THR A 25 12.31 -11.02 -22.55
CA THR A 25 12.10 -12.45 -22.23
C THR A 25 10.79 -12.99 -22.79
N LEU A 26 9.72 -12.19 -22.73
CA LEU A 26 8.39 -12.59 -23.19
C LEU A 26 8.14 -12.27 -24.67
N ASN A 27 9.04 -11.53 -25.31
CA ASN A 27 8.90 -11.02 -26.67
C ASN A 27 7.60 -10.22 -26.89
N ILE A 28 7.20 -9.45 -25.87
CA ILE A 28 6.01 -8.58 -25.87
C ILE A 28 6.49 -7.12 -25.91
N PRO A 29 5.85 -6.23 -26.69
CA PRO A 29 6.17 -4.81 -26.70
C PRO A 29 6.12 -4.18 -25.30
N LEU A 30 7.11 -3.38 -24.96
CA LEU A 30 7.16 -2.66 -23.67
C LEU A 30 5.90 -1.80 -23.44
N ILE A 31 5.33 -1.24 -24.51
CA ILE A 31 4.11 -0.43 -24.45
C ILE A 31 2.91 -1.22 -23.92
N ASP A 32 2.77 -2.49 -24.30
CA ASP A 32 1.68 -3.35 -23.86
C ASP A 32 1.85 -3.72 -22.38
N ILE A 33 3.08 -4.00 -21.96
CA ILE A 33 3.42 -4.29 -20.56
C ILE A 33 3.15 -3.07 -19.67
N ILE A 34 3.55 -1.87 -20.10
CA ILE A 34 3.25 -0.62 -19.38
C ILE A 34 1.73 -0.36 -19.36
N GLY A 35 1.03 -0.66 -20.46
CA GLY A 35 -0.43 -0.56 -20.53
C GLY A 35 -1.10 -1.43 -19.48
N VAL A 36 -0.67 -2.69 -19.34
CA VAL A 36 -1.18 -3.60 -18.30
C VAL A 36 -0.79 -3.11 -16.90
N ALA A 37 0.45 -2.68 -16.69
CA ALA A 37 0.93 -2.20 -15.40
C ALA A 37 0.22 -0.91 -14.92
N THR A 38 -0.18 -0.04 -15.85
CA THR A 38 -0.95 1.17 -15.53
C THR A 38 -2.45 0.91 -15.39
N PHE A 39 -2.98 -0.10 -16.10
CA PHE A 39 -4.39 -0.45 -16.06
C PHE A 39 -4.79 -1.13 -14.74
N TYR A 40 -3.98 -2.05 -14.23
CA TYR A 40 -4.26 -2.72 -12.96
C TYR A 40 -3.71 -1.92 -11.78
N ARG A 41 -4.62 -1.42 -10.94
CA ARG A 41 -4.29 -0.67 -9.71
C ARG A 41 -3.46 -1.48 -8.70
N SER A 42 -3.44 -2.81 -8.83
CA SER A 42 -2.58 -3.67 -8.05
C SER A 42 -1.10 -3.45 -8.37
N PHE A 43 -0.77 -3.02 -9.59
CA PHE A 43 0.61 -2.75 -9.98
C PHE A 43 1.03 -1.31 -9.67
N SER A 44 2.24 -1.14 -9.15
CA SER A 44 2.80 0.18 -8.87
C SER A 44 4.12 0.42 -9.59
N LEU A 45 4.17 1.50 -10.35
CA LEU A 45 5.36 1.97 -11.07
C LEU A 45 6.27 2.85 -10.21
N LYS A 46 5.79 3.25 -9.03
CA LYS A 46 6.55 4.05 -8.07
C LYS A 46 7.00 3.16 -6.90
N PRO A 47 8.19 3.41 -6.33
CA PRO A 47 8.64 2.70 -5.15
C PRO A 47 7.63 2.85 -4.02
N LYS A 48 7.05 1.72 -3.63
CA LYS A 48 6.21 1.62 -2.45
C LYS A 48 7.06 1.16 -1.28
N GLY A 49 6.68 1.63 -0.10
CA GLY A 49 7.21 1.11 1.14
C GLY A 49 6.76 -0.32 1.31
N LYS A 50 7.51 -1.08 2.10
CA LYS A 50 7.22 -2.49 2.39
C LYS A 50 5.81 -2.71 2.93
N HIS A 51 5.30 -1.74 3.68
CA HIS A 51 3.96 -1.75 4.27
C HIS A 51 3.04 -0.72 3.63
N GLN A 52 1.99 -1.16 2.95
CA GLN A 52 1.01 -0.27 2.34
C GLN A 52 -0.17 -0.02 3.29
N ILE A 53 -0.35 1.23 3.72
CA ILE A 53 -1.46 1.69 4.55
C ILE A 53 -2.51 2.35 3.66
N VAL A 54 -3.72 1.79 3.60
CA VAL A 54 -4.83 2.35 2.81
C VAL A 54 -5.96 2.77 3.74
N VAL A 55 -6.27 4.06 3.77
CA VAL A 55 -7.35 4.61 4.61
C VAL A 55 -8.64 4.74 3.79
N CYS A 56 -9.74 4.18 4.30
CA CYS A 56 -11.06 4.32 3.67
C CYS A 56 -11.65 5.71 3.95
N MET A 57 -11.81 6.51 2.90
CA MET A 57 -12.40 7.85 2.93
C MET A 57 -13.85 7.86 2.42
N GLY A 58 -14.53 6.70 2.43
CA GLY A 58 -15.93 6.62 2.03
C GLY A 58 -16.84 7.35 2.98
N THR A 59 -17.99 7.80 2.51
CA THR A 59 -18.94 8.63 3.27
C THR A 59 -19.21 8.09 4.68
N ALA A 60 -19.45 6.78 4.81
CA ALA A 60 -19.66 6.12 6.10
C ALA A 60 -18.43 6.16 7.03
N CYS A 61 -17.21 6.04 6.50
CA CYS A 61 -15.98 6.15 7.28
C CYS A 61 -15.64 7.62 7.57
N HIS A 62 -15.95 8.52 6.64
CA HIS A 62 -15.73 9.95 6.75
C HIS A 62 -16.49 10.53 7.94
N VAL A 63 -17.80 10.26 8.03
CA VAL A 63 -18.63 10.72 9.16
C VAL A 63 -18.23 10.10 10.51
N ARG A 64 -17.56 8.93 10.49
CA ARG A 64 -17.03 8.26 11.69
C ARG A 64 -15.65 8.74 12.11
N GLY A 65 -15.06 9.72 11.39
CA GLY A 65 -13.78 10.32 11.74
C GLY A 65 -12.57 9.74 11.02
N ALA A 66 -12.74 9.10 9.85
CA ALA A 66 -11.62 8.69 9.00
C ALA A 66 -10.63 9.83 8.62
N PRO A 67 -11.05 11.09 8.39
CA PRO A 67 -10.10 12.17 8.12
C PRO A 67 -9.10 12.38 9.26
N LYS A 68 -9.55 12.29 10.51
CA LYS A 68 -8.68 12.40 11.69
C LYS A 68 -7.70 11.23 11.81
N ILE A 69 -8.09 10.06 11.31
CA ILE A 69 -7.19 8.89 11.26
C ILE A 69 -6.11 9.14 10.21
N LEU A 70 -6.48 9.64 9.03
CA LEU A 70 -5.53 9.99 7.98
C LEU A 70 -4.53 11.05 8.44
N GLU A 71 -5.02 12.16 9.02
CA GLU A 71 -4.17 13.23 9.58
C GLU A 71 -3.20 12.71 10.64
N GLU A 72 -3.63 11.79 11.51
CA GLU A 72 -2.74 11.21 12.51
C GLU A 72 -1.66 10.32 11.85
N PHE A 73 -1.99 9.56 10.80
CA PHE A 73 -0.98 8.83 10.03
C PHE A 73 0.02 9.77 9.36
N GLU A 74 -0.45 10.84 8.72
CA GLU A 74 0.41 11.87 8.12
C GLU A 74 1.34 12.49 9.17
N ARG A 75 0.82 12.81 10.35
CA ARG A 75 1.62 13.36 11.46
C ARG A 75 2.64 12.39 12.02
N LYS A 76 2.31 11.10 12.11
CA LYS A 76 3.18 10.06 12.67
C LYS A 76 4.29 9.64 11.71
N LEU A 77 3.95 9.52 10.43
CA LEU A 77 4.88 9.12 9.37
C LEU A 77 5.59 10.33 8.73
N ASN A 78 5.12 11.54 9.03
CA ASN A 78 5.62 12.81 8.49
C ASN A 78 5.64 12.86 6.96
N ILE A 79 4.63 12.25 6.33
CA ILE A 79 4.43 12.19 4.87
C ILE A 79 2.98 12.55 4.53
N PRO A 80 2.72 13.15 3.36
CA PRO A 80 1.36 13.37 2.88
C PRO A 80 0.74 12.08 2.32
N CYS A 81 -0.60 12.06 2.23
CA CYS A 81 -1.32 10.98 1.55
C CYS A 81 -0.88 10.83 0.08
N GLY A 82 -0.48 9.62 -0.29
CA GLY A 82 0.02 9.26 -1.63
C GLY A 82 1.54 9.14 -1.72
N GLU A 83 2.25 9.38 -0.62
CA GLU A 83 3.70 9.26 -0.55
C GLU A 83 4.18 8.06 0.29
N THR A 84 5.48 7.79 0.17
CA THR A 84 6.19 6.74 0.89
C THR A 84 7.16 7.41 1.86
N THR A 85 7.29 6.85 3.06
CA THR A 85 8.26 7.32 4.06
C THR A 85 9.69 7.27 3.50
N PRO A 86 10.56 8.23 3.87
CA PRO A 86 11.95 8.22 3.43
C PRO A 86 12.72 6.95 3.86
N ASP A 87 12.27 6.30 4.94
CA ASP A 87 12.81 5.02 5.42
C ASP A 87 12.43 3.81 4.54
N GLY A 88 11.51 3.98 3.59
CA GLY A 88 11.02 2.90 2.73
C GLY A 88 10.16 1.84 3.45
N GLU A 89 9.81 2.04 4.73
CA GLU A 89 8.99 1.09 5.49
C GLU A 89 7.50 1.22 5.16
N PHE A 90 6.95 2.43 5.08
CA PHE A 90 5.50 2.64 4.96
C PHE A 90 5.11 3.50 3.75
N SER A 91 4.04 3.12 3.06
CA SER A 91 3.33 3.97 2.09
C SER A 91 1.95 4.31 2.59
N LEU A 92 1.57 5.59 2.51
CA LEU A 92 0.24 6.05 2.89
C LEU A 92 -0.60 6.32 1.65
N GLU A 93 -1.74 5.67 1.52
CA GLU A 93 -2.71 5.90 0.45
C GLU A 93 -4.12 6.07 1.03
N SER A 94 -4.99 6.76 0.29
CA SER A 94 -6.41 6.84 0.60
C SER A 94 -7.25 6.28 -0.55
N VAL A 95 -8.38 5.68 -0.20
CA VAL A 95 -9.32 5.11 -1.16
C VAL A 95 -10.73 5.61 -0.87
N ALA A 96 -11.51 5.81 -1.93
CA ALA A 96 -12.87 6.34 -1.82
C ALA A 96 -13.82 5.39 -1.07
N CYS A 97 -13.75 4.06 -1.26
CA CYS A 97 -14.57 3.13 -0.48
C CYS A 97 -13.99 1.72 -0.57
N LEU A 98 -13.98 1.01 0.56
CA LEU A 98 -13.63 -0.41 0.64
C LEU A 98 -14.86 -1.33 0.73
N GLY A 99 -16.07 -0.77 0.82
CA GLY A 99 -17.31 -1.54 0.99
C GLY A 99 -17.51 -2.15 2.38
N CYS A 100 -16.54 -2.05 3.28
CA CYS A 100 -16.61 -2.61 4.64
C CYS A 100 -17.25 -1.67 5.67
N CYS A 101 -18.37 -1.02 5.31
CA CYS A 101 -19.00 0.02 6.17
C CYS A 101 -19.44 -0.51 7.54
N ALA A 102 -19.74 -1.81 7.66
CA ALA A 102 -20.14 -2.45 8.92
C ALA A 102 -19.06 -2.39 10.02
N ILE A 103 -17.79 -2.39 9.64
CA ILE A 103 -16.64 -2.36 10.56
C ILE A 103 -15.89 -1.01 10.54
N GLY A 104 -16.49 0.01 9.92
CA GLY A 104 -15.90 1.35 9.80
C GLY A 104 -15.70 2.06 11.14
N PRO A 105 -14.64 2.87 11.30
CA PRO A 105 -13.62 3.24 10.32
C PRO A 105 -12.65 2.10 9.97
N VAL A 106 -12.38 1.91 8.68
CA VAL A 106 -11.50 0.85 8.16
C VAL A 106 -10.21 1.46 7.61
N VAL A 107 -9.11 0.86 8.02
CA VAL A 107 -7.79 1.07 7.44
C VAL A 107 -7.31 -0.31 7.00
N VAL A 108 -6.58 -0.41 5.90
CA VAL A 108 -5.94 -1.65 5.44
C VAL A 108 -4.45 -1.49 5.60
N VAL A 109 -3.78 -2.51 6.13
CA VAL A 109 -2.32 -2.58 6.14
C VAL A 109 -1.88 -3.88 5.49
N ASP A 110 -1.24 -3.76 4.33
CA ASP A 110 -0.88 -4.80 3.35
C ASP A 110 -2.08 -5.60 2.81
N VAL A 111 -2.72 -6.38 3.67
CA VAL A 111 -3.89 -7.23 3.36
C VAL A 111 -4.84 -7.35 4.56
N ASN A 112 -4.45 -6.81 5.73
CA ASN A 112 -5.23 -6.93 6.94
C ASN A 112 -6.21 -5.77 7.05
N TYR A 113 -7.44 -6.07 7.46
CA TYR A 113 -8.50 -5.09 7.71
C TYR A 113 -8.71 -4.92 9.23
N PRO A 114 -7.89 -4.12 9.93
CA PRO A 114 -8.20 -3.74 11.29
C PRO A 114 -9.57 -3.05 11.37
N ALA A 115 -10.52 -3.76 11.99
CA ALA A 115 -11.84 -3.23 12.29
C ALA A 115 -11.76 -2.18 13.40
N GLN A 116 -12.59 -1.13 13.31
CA GLN A 116 -12.69 -0.06 14.31
C GLN A 116 -11.32 0.54 14.66
N THR A 117 -10.63 1.03 13.63
CA THR A 117 -9.37 1.75 13.82
C THR A 117 -9.66 3.08 14.52
N THR A 118 -8.98 3.32 15.63
CA THR A 118 -9.04 4.58 16.39
C THR A 118 -7.63 5.17 16.43
N ILE A 119 -7.52 6.48 16.58
CA ILE A 119 -6.26 7.23 16.74
C ILE A 119 -5.30 6.53 17.72
N ARG A 120 -5.80 6.06 18.87
CA ARG A 120 -4.99 5.35 19.89
C ARG A 120 -4.38 4.02 19.40
N LYS A 121 -5.05 3.34 18.48
CA LYS A 121 -4.58 2.06 17.92
C LYS A 121 -3.54 2.26 16.81
N ILE A 122 -3.43 3.46 16.24
CA ILE A 122 -2.48 3.76 15.14
C ILE A 122 -1.04 3.46 15.60
N ASP A 123 -0.63 3.95 16.76
CA ASP A 123 0.69 3.65 17.34
C ASP A 123 0.93 2.15 17.54
N SER A 124 -0.09 1.43 18.00
CA SER A 124 0.00 -0.03 18.19
C SER A 124 0.07 -0.77 16.86
N ILE A 125 -0.62 -0.29 15.84
CA ILE A 125 -0.58 -0.83 14.48
C ILE A 125 0.82 -0.62 13.91
N LEU A 126 1.33 0.61 13.87
CA LEU A 126 2.67 0.92 13.34
C LEU A 126 3.76 0.09 14.03
N LYS A 127 3.75 0.03 15.37
CA LYS A 127 4.70 -0.81 16.13
C LYS A 127 4.55 -2.30 15.84
N LYS A 128 3.33 -2.79 15.62
CA LYS A 128 3.08 -4.20 15.31
C LYS A 128 3.69 -4.58 13.95
N TYR A 129 3.58 -3.71 12.95
CA TYR A 129 4.14 -3.97 11.62
C TYR A 129 5.66 -3.82 11.62
N GLN A 130 6.23 -2.79 12.26
CA GLN A 130 7.69 -2.67 12.47
C GLN A 130 8.29 -3.88 13.20
N LYS A 131 7.56 -4.49 14.14
CA LYS A 131 8.05 -5.66 14.89
C LYS A 131 7.88 -6.96 14.11
N LYS A 132 6.86 -7.05 13.25
CA LYS A 132 6.64 -8.21 12.38
C LYS A 132 7.76 -8.38 11.35
N GLU A 133 8.41 -7.28 10.96
CA GLU A 133 9.57 -7.33 10.06
C GLU A 133 10.75 -8.10 10.66
N LYS A 134 11.02 -7.97 11.97
CA LYS A 134 12.14 -8.68 12.62
C LYS A 134 11.99 -10.20 12.65
N ASP A 135 10.77 -10.72 12.46
CA ASP A 135 10.51 -12.17 12.47
C ASP A 135 10.48 -12.78 11.05
N ASN A 136 10.41 -11.96 9.98
CA ASN A 136 10.30 -12.45 8.60
C ASN A 136 11.62 -12.47 7.80
N GLU A 137 12.72 -11.92 8.32
CA GLU A 137 14.09 -12.10 7.78
C GLU A 137 14.77 -13.40 8.24
N GLY A 138 14.03 -14.30 8.89
CA GLY A 138 14.55 -15.51 9.54
C GLY A 138 14.13 -16.84 8.91
N LYS A 139 13.86 -16.90 7.59
CA LYS A 139 13.58 -18.19 6.94
C LYS A 139 14.21 -18.32 5.56
#